data_AF-A0A8J7H0F6-F1
#
_entry.id   AF-A0A8J7H0F6-F1
#
_cell.length_a   1.000
_cell.length_b   1.000
_cell.length_c   1.000
_cell.angle_alpha   90.00
_cell.angle_beta   90.00
_cell.angle_gamma   90.00
#
_symmetry.space_group_name_H-M   'P 1'
#
loop_
_entity.id
_entity.type
_entity.pdbx_description
1 polymer ?
#
loop_
_entity_poly.entity_id
_entity_poly.type
_entity_poly.pdbx_seq_one_letter_code
_entity_poly.pdbx_strand_id
1 'polypeptide(L)'
;MRSDDIDTTHQALCEQGLALSPIVDGKRHDKQGNLIEWRIFTISGDFHGVPYPFVLQWKTNDAARLDFLRTHNIDRPHPVGQARLQAAVFTVQHPEQVAQHWQRLFQFSASEHTPTTLYIDEQQFIFQPGEENRLTALQIATDNDAVKGKSVILGGGEYQFV
;
A
#
# COMPACT_ATOMS: atom_id res chain seq x y z
N MET A 1 0.17 4.91 0.29
CA MET A 1 -0.13 4.83 1.74
C MET A 1 -1.34 5.71 2.03
N ARG A 2 -2.21 5.27 2.94
CA ARG A 2 -3.37 6.06 3.37
C ARG A 2 -2.96 6.99 4.52
N SER A 3 -3.53 8.18 4.59
CA SER A 3 -3.41 9.10 5.72
C SER A 3 -4.77 9.63 6.18
N ASP A 4 -4.90 9.90 7.47
CA ASP A 4 -6.05 10.54 8.11
C ASP A 4 -5.87 12.06 8.16
N ASP A 5 -4.61 12.51 8.11
CA ASP A 5 -4.19 13.91 8.11
C ASP A 5 -3.00 14.08 7.15
N ILE A 6 -3.34 14.35 5.90
CA ILE A 6 -2.40 14.50 4.79
C ILE A 6 -1.56 15.76 4.93
N ASP A 7 -2.06 16.80 5.60
CA ASP A 7 -1.30 18.04 5.82
C ASP A 7 -0.19 17.79 6.85
N THR A 8 -0.53 17.15 7.98
CA THR A 8 0.46 16.73 8.98
C THR A 8 1.46 15.73 8.40
N THR A 9 1.00 14.78 7.59
CA THR A 9 1.88 13.80 6.93
C THR A 9 2.84 14.47 5.93
N HIS A 10 2.34 15.43 5.14
CA HIS A 10 3.13 16.19 4.18
C HIS A 10 4.22 17.01 4.89
N GLN A 11 3.85 17.73 5.95
CA GLN A 11 4.78 18.50 6.75
C GLN A 11 5.87 17.61 7.37
N ALA A 12 5.49 16.51 8.02
CA ALA A 12 6.44 15.60 8.67
C ALA A 12 7.46 15.00 7.68
N LEU A 13 7.03 14.64 6.47
CA LEU A 13 7.92 14.11 5.43
C LEU A 13 8.82 15.21 4.83
N CYS A 14 8.31 16.44 4.70
CA CYS A 14 9.10 17.59 4.27
C CYS A 14 10.20 17.94 5.29
N GLU A 15 9.89 17.90 6.59
CA GLU A 15 10.85 18.11 7.68
C GLU A 15 11.96 17.05 7.73
N GLN A 16 11.68 15.84 7.24
CA GLN A 16 12.69 14.79 7.04
C GLN A 16 13.53 14.97 5.78
N GLY A 17 13.38 16.10 5.07
CA GLY A 17 14.20 16.47 3.91
C GLY A 17 13.76 15.84 2.60
N LEU A 18 12.56 15.25 2.52
CA LEU A 18 12.04 14.70 1.27
C LEU A 18 11.49 15.82 0.37
N ALA A 19 11.76 15.71 -0.93
CA ALA A 19 11.12 16.52 -1.95
C ALA A 19 9.71 15.96 -2.23
N LEU A 20 8.68 16.76 -1.97
CA LEU A 20 7.28 16.37 -2.13
C LEU A 20 6.61 17.21 -3.23
N SER A 21 5.68 16.60 -3.96
CA SER A 21 4.76 17.40 -4.79
C SER A 21 3.83 18.24 -3.89
N PRO A 22 3.18 19.28 -4.43
CA PRO A 22 2.03 19.88 -3.78
C PRO A 22 0.95 18.82 -3.50
N ILE A 23 0.13 19.06 -2.48
CA ILE A 23 -1.10 18.29 -2.26
C ILE A 23 -2.12 18.70 -3.32
N VAL A 24 -2.68 17.71 -4.02
CA VAL A 24 -3.65 17.91 -5.10
C VAL A 24 -4.99 17.28 -4.71
N ASP A 25 -6.07 18.01 -4.96
CA ASP A 25 -7.43 17.50 -4.81
C ASP A 25 -7.84 16.70 -6.06
N GLY A 26 -8.19 15.44 -5.85
CA GLY A 26 -8.72 14.54 -6.87
C GLY A 26 -10.21 14.30 -6.69
N LYS A 27 -10.93 14.16 -7.82
CA LYS A 27 -12.34 13.79 -7.81
C LYS A 27 -12.73 13.00 -9.04
N ARG A 28 -13.71 12.11 -8.88
CA ARG A 28 -14.38 11.43 -10.00
C ARG A 28 -15.81 11.03 -9.63
N HIS A 29 -16.65 10.82 -10.62
CA HIS A 29 -17.91 10.13 -10.43
C HIS A 29 -17.73 8.62 -10.64
N ASP A 30 -18.45 7.79 -9.90
CA ASP A 30 -18.56 6.36 -10.19
C ASP A 30 -19.60 6.07 -11.30
N LYS A 31 -19.86 4.79 -11.60
CA LYS A 31 -20.84 4.40 -12.63
C LYS A 31 -22.28 4.74 -12.24
N GLN A 32 -22.54 4.97 -10.96
CA GLN A 32 -23.84 5.33 -10.40
C GLN A 32 -24.00 6.87 -10.29
N GLY A 33 -22.96 7.64 -10.62
CA GLY A 33 -22.97 9.10 -10.53
C GLY A 33 -22.59 9.64 -9.14
N ASN A 34 -22.15 8.80 -8.20
CA ASN A 34 -21.71 9.27 -6.88
C ASN A 34 -20.35 9.97 -6.99
N LEU A 35 -20.21 11.11 -6.33
CA LEU A 35 -18.96 11.86 -6.27
C LEU A 35 -17.99 11.23 -5.26
N ILE A 36 -16.80 10.87 -5.72
CA ILE A 36 -15.68 10.38 -4.92
C ILE A 36 -14.57 11.43 -4.96
N GLU A 37 -14.09 11.82 -3.78
CA GLU A 37 -13.08 12.87 -3.59
C GLU A 37 -11.95 12.41 -2.69
N TRP A 38 -10.72 12.84 -2.99
CA TRP A 38 -9.52 12.55 -2.22
C TRP A 38 -8.50 13.68 -2.37
N ARG A 39 -7.49 13.66 -1.50
CA ARG A 39 -6.28 14.48 -1.57
C ARG A 39 -5.08 13.56 -1.76
N ILE A 40 -4.09 13.95 -2.56
CA ILE A 40 -2.93 13.11 -2.87
C ILE A 40 -1.66 13.95 -3.03
N PHE A 41 -0.50 13.41 -2.63
CA PHE A 41 0.82 13.92 -3.03
C PHE A 41 1.79 12.77 -3.30
N THR A 42 2.83 13.04 -4.08
CA THR A 42 3.91 12.09 -4.37
C THR A 42 5.22 12.50 -3.71
N ILE A 43 5.99 11.52 -3.28
CA ILE A 43 7.36 11.70 -2.79
C ILE A 43 8.29 11.52 -3.99
N SER A 44 9.15 12.50 -4.28
CA SER A 44 10.10 12.43 -5.38
C SER A 44 11.32 11.58 -5.04
N GLY A 45 11.89 10.93 -6.06
CA GLY A 45 13.09 10.12 -5.94
C GLY A 45 12.82 8.69 -5.45
N ASP A 46 13.89 8.08 -4.97
CA ASP A 46 13.96 6.69 -4.57
C ASP A 46 15.02 6.50 -3.48
N PHE A 47 15.11 5.29 -2.94
CA PHE A 47 16.24 4.86 -2.13
C PHE A 47 16.77 3.54 -2.66
N HIS A 48 18.04 3.51 -3.09
CA HIS A 48 18.64 2.38 -3.83
C HIS A 48 17.79 1.92 -5.03
N GLY A 49 17.22 2.85 -5.79
CA GLY A 49 16.37 2.56 -6.94
C GLY A 49 14.94 2.15 -6.58
N VAL A 50 14.60 1.99 -5.30
CA VAL A 50 13.25 1.64 -4.86
C VAL A 50 12.41 2.90 -4.72
N PRO A 51 11.40 3.11 -5.59
CA PRO A 51 10.62 4.33 -5.59
C PRO A 51 9.76 4.44 -4.33
N TYR A 52 9.63 5.66 -3.81
CA TYR A 52 8.74 5.92 -2.69
C TYR A 52 7.26 5.79 -3.08
N PRO A 53 6.39 5.38 -2.14
CA PRO A 53 4.95 5.40 -2.38
C PRO A 53 4.41 6.84 -2.43
N PHE A 54 3.20 7.00 -2.98
CA PHE A 54 2.42 8.21 -2.81
C PHE A 54 1.55 8.14 -1.53
N VAL A 55 1.09 9.29 -1.06
CA VAL A 55 0.20 9.42 0.10
C VAL A 55 -1.16 9.92 -0.35
N LEU A 56 -2.24 9.30 0.12
CA LEU A 56 -3.62 9.65 -0.24
C LEU A 56 -4.50 9.72 1.01
N GLN A 57 -5.37 10.73 1.07
CA GLN A 57 -6.44 10.85 2.06
C GLN A 57 -7.79 10.94 1.36
N TRP A 58 -8.72 10.06 1.72
CA TRP A 58 -10.11 10.18 1.27
C TRP A 58 -10.80 11.35 1.96
N LYS A 59 -11.72 12.04 1.27
CA LYS A 59 -12.50 13.13 1.88
C LYS A 59 -13.40 12.64 3.01
N THR A 60 -13.92 11.42 2.88
CA THR A 60 -14.72 10.74 3.90
C THR A 60 -13.83 9.88 4.79
N ASN A 61 -14.15 9.78 6.09
CA ASN A 61 -13.47 8.84 6.98
C ASN A 61 -13.71 7.37 6.55
N ASP A 62 -12.86 6.47 7.03
CA ASP A 62 -12.84 5.08 6.57
C ASP A 62 -14.10 4.29 6.94
N ALA A 63 -14.71 4.55 8.10
CA ALA A 63 -15.95 3.88 8.51
C ALA A 63 -17.13 4.27 7.60
N ALA A 64 -17.31 5.56 7.35
CA ALA A 64 -18.33 6.07 6.43
C ALA A 64 -18.06 5.61 4.99
N ARG A 65 -16.79 5.56 4.58
CA ARG A 65 -16.40 5.04 3.26
C ARG A 65 -16.72 3.56 3.13
N LEU A 66 -16.43 2.74 4.14
CA LEU A 66 -16.74 1.32 4.13
C LEU A 66 -18.24 1.07 4.10
N ASP A 67 -19.01 1.79 4.93
CA ASP A 67 -20.48 1.73 4.91
C ASP A 67 -21.04 2.08 3.53
N PHE A 68 -20.56 3.17 2.92
CA PHE A 68 -20.92 3.54 1.56
C PHE A 68 -20.64 2.41 0.55
N LEU A 69 -19.47 1.77 0.59
CA LEU A 69 -19.12 0.65 -0.29
C LEU A 69 -20.07 -0.54 -0.10
N ARG A 70 -20.43 -0.84 1.16
CA ARG A 70 -21.36 -1.92 1.53
C ARG A 70 -22.77 -1.64 1.05
N THR A 71 -23.33 -0.46 1.35
CA THR A 71 -24.69 -0.06 0.93
C THR A 71 -24.83 -0.08 -0.59
N HIS A 72 -23.79 0.30 -1.32
CA HIS A 72 -23.79 0.32 -2.79
C HIS A 72 -23.38 -1.00 -3.43
N ASN A 73 -23.16 -2.06 -2.63
CA ASN A 73 -22.74 -3.37 -3.09
C ASN A 73 -21.50 -3.32 -4.01
N ILE A 74 -20.53 -2.46 -3.67
CA ILE A 74 -19.27 -2.30 -4.41
C ILE A 74 -18.23 -3.31 -3.91
N ASP A 75 -18.23 -3.63 -2.62
CA ASP A 75 -17.26 -4.52 -1.96
C ASP A 75 -17.81 -5.94 -1.72
N ARG A 76 -18.59 -6.46 -2.67
CA ARG A 76 -19.23 -7.77 -2.58
C ARG A 76 -18.22 -8.88 -2.28
N PRO A 77 -18.64 -9.96 -1.60
CA PRO A 77 -17.80 -11.13 -1.40
C PRO A 77 -17.21 -11.62 -2.73
N HIS A 78 -15.91 -11.91 -2.73
CA HIS A 78 -15.25 -12.43 -3.91
C HIS A 78 -15.65 -13.90 -4.14
N PRO A 79 -15.81 -14.38 -5.39
CA PRO A 79 -16.17 -15.77 -5.66
C PRO A 79 -15.20 -16.81 -5.08
N VAL A 80 -13.98 -16.41 -4.77
CA VAL A 80 -12.94 -17.27 -4.16
C VAL A 80 -13.01 -17.30 -2.64
N GLY A 81 -14.00 -16.68 -2.00
CA GLY A 81 -14.10 -16.61 -0.54
C GLY A 81 -13.38 -15.39 0.02
N GLN A 82 -12.82 -15.51 1.24
CA GLN A 82 -12.10 -14.39 1.84
C GLN A 82 -10.77 -14.19 1.10
N ALA A 83 -10.53 -12.93 0.74
CA ALA A 83 -9.30 -12.48 0.09
C ALA A 83 -8.91 -11.14 0.71
N ARG A 84 -7.88 -11.14 1.55
CA ARG A 84 -7.39 -9.93 2.23
C ARG A 84 -5.95 -9.68 1.82
N LEU A 85 -5.64 -8.45 1.39
CA LEU A 85 -4.26 -8.06 1.17
C LEU A 85 -3.49 -8.17 2.49
N GLN A 86 -2.47 -9.04 2.52
CA GLN A 86 -1.63 -9.27 3.68
C GLN A 86 -0.30 -8.54 3.56
N ALA A 87 0.34 -8.62 2.39
CA ALA A 87 1.64 -7.99 2.18
C ALA A 87 1.85 -7.48 0.76
N ALA A 88 2.69 -6.46 0.65
CA ALA A 88 3.29 -6.01 -0.60
C ALA A 88 4.78 -6.37 -0.59
N VAL A 89 5.21 -7.16 -1.57
CA VAL A 89 6.55 -7.73 -1.66
C VAL A 89 7.39 -6.94 -2.65
N PHE A 90 8.46 -6.33 -2.17
CA PHE A 90 9.44 -5.62 -2.95
C PHE A 90 10.65 -6.51 -3.18
N THR A 91 11.02 -6.70 -4.44
CA THR A 91 12.28 -7.38 -4.78
C THR A 91 13.32 -6.31 -5.09
N VAL A 92 14.39 -6.27 -4.27
CA VAL A 92 15.33 -5.15 -4.19
C VAL A 92 16.76 -5.62 -3.92
N GLN A 93 17.74 -4.83 -4.36
CA GLN A 93 19.16 -5.21 -4.25
C GLN A 93 19.68 -5.18 -2.81
N HIS A 94 19.13 -4.28 -1.99
CA HIS A 94 19.57 -4.06 -0.61
C HIS A 94 18.39 -4.10 0.39
N PRO A 95 17.77 -5.27 0.63
CA PRO A 95 16.52 -5.37 1.39
C PRO A 95 16.58 -4.77 2.80
N GLU A 96 17.64 -5.07 3.56
CA GLU A 96 17.81 -4.57 4.92
C GLU A 96 18.00 -3.05 4.94
N GLN A 97 18.76 -2.50 4.01
CA GLN A 97 18.99 -1.05 3.93
C GLN A 97 17.70 -0.31 3.58
N VAL A 98 16.95 -0.84 2.60
CA VAL A 98 15.66 -0.26 2.20
C VAL A 98 14.65 -0.35 3.34
N ALA A 99 14.54 -1.50 4.01
CA ALA A 99 13.66 -1.68 5.15
C ALA A 99 14.02 -0.72 6.29
N GLN A 100 15.30 -0.63 6.68
CA GLN A 100 15.75 0.28 7.73
C GLN A 100 15.54 1.75 7.37
N HIS A 101 15.67 2.11 6.10
CA HIS A 101 15.39 3.45 5.61
C HIS A 101 13.89 3.77 5.72
N TRP A 102 13.03 2.91 5.18
CA TRP A 102 11.57 3.09 5.22
C TRP A 102 11.02 3.05 6.64
N GLN A 103 11.59 2.21 7.51
CA GLN A 103 11.25 2.15 8.93
C GLN A 103 11.45 3.51 9.59
N ARG A 104 12.63 4.13 9.41
CA ARG A 104 12.95 5.44 10.00
C ARG A 104 12.13 6.55 9.39
N LEU A 105 11.99 6.54 8.06
CA LEU A 105 11.34 7.59 7.30
C LEU A 105 9.83 7.67 7.61
N PHE A 106 9.16 6.52 7.57
CA PHE A 106 7.71 6.41 7.74
C PHE A 106 7.28 5.99 9.14
N GLN A 107 8.24 5.82 10.06
CA GLN A 107 8.01 5.39 11.45
C GLN A 107 7.25 4.06 11.54
N PHE A 108 7.52 3.14 10.60
CA PHE A 108 6.93 1.81 10.62
C PHE A 108 7.52 0.93 11.72
N SER A 109 6.73 0.00 12.22
CA SER A 109 7.20 -1.04 13.13
C SER A 109 7.90 -2.15 12.33
N ALA A 110 9.11 -2.53 12.71
CA ALA A 110 9.78 -3.68 12.10
C ALA A 110 9.35 -5.00 12.77
N SER A 111 9.41 -6.10 12.04
CA SER A 111 9.27 -7.43 12.60
C SER A 111 10.50 -7.82 13.42
N GLU A 112 10.27 -8.31 14.64
CA GLU A 112 11.33 -8.79 15.55
C GLU A 112 12.13 -9.97 14.97
N HIS A 113 11.48 -10.78 14.12
CA HIS A 113 12.08 -12.00 13.56
C HIS A 113 12.58 -11.80 12.12
N THR A 114 12.14 -10.75 11.44
CA THR A 114 12.43 -10.55 10.01
C THR A 114 12.67 -9.06 9.76
N PRO A 115 13.92 -8.57 9.89
CA PRO A 115 14.21 -7.14 9.83
C PRO A 115 13.90 -6.49 8.47
N THR A 116 13.69 -7.29 7.43
CA THR A 116 13.24 -6.84 6.11
C THR A 116 11.72 -6.79 5.96
N THR A 117 10.97 -6.99 7.05
CA THR A 117 9.51 -6.88 7.07
C THR A 117 9.09 -5.73 7.97
N LEU A 118 8.32 -4.79 7.41
CA LEU A 118 7.76 -3.65 8.11
C LEU A 118 6.23 -3.76 8.18
N TYR A 119 5.64 -3.39 9.30
CA TYR A 119 4.20 -3.35 9.50
C TYR A 119 3.64 -1.97 9.20
N ILE A 120 2.53 -1.97 8.46
CA ILE A 120 1.64 -0.84 8.24
C ILE A 120 0.24 -1.31 8.63
N ASP A 121 -0.18 -0.93 9.85
CA ASP A 121 -1.36 -1.48 10.50
C ASP A 121 -1.35 -3.03 10.51
N GLU A 122 -2.34 -3.66 9.87
CA GLU A 122 -2.45 -5.12 9.76
C GLU A 122 -1.79 -5.71 8.49
N GLN A 123 -1.18 -4.86 7.66
CA GLN A 123 -0.47 -5.28 6.44
C GLN A 123 1.04 -5.14 6.60
N GLN A 124 1.77 -5.71 5.64
CA GLN A 124 3.22 -5.73 5.65
C GLN A 124 3.81 -5.19 4.35
N PHE A 125 4.95 -4.54 4.47
CA PHE A 125 5.94 -4.43 3.41
C PHE A 125 7.03 -5.48 3.64
N ILE A 126 7.29 -6.32 2.65
CA ILE A 126 8.33 -7.34 2.71
C ILE A 126 9.37 -6.99 1.65
N PHE A 127 10.61 -6.78 2.07
CA PHE A 127 11.74 -6.57 1.18
C PHE A 127 12.51 -7.88 1.05
N GLN A 128 12.66 -8.39 -0.17
CA GLN A 128 13.40 -9.60 -0.48
C GLN A 128 14.51 -9.33 -1.50
N PRO A 129 15.60 -10.12 -1.52
CA PRO A 129 16.71 -9.92 -2.44
C PRO A 129 16.31 -10.10 -3.91
N GLY A 130 16.78 -9.19 -4.78
CA GLY A 130 16.79 -9.32 -6.24
C GLY A 130 17.14 -8.01 -6.93
N GLU A 131 16.99 -7.91 -8.25
CA GLU A 131 17.57 -6.82 -9.06
C GLU A 131 16.52 -5.81 -9.57
N GLU A 132 15.24 -6.02 -9.27
CA GLU A 132 14.13 -5.32 -9.88
C GLU A 132 13.85 -3.94 -9.28
N ASN A 133 14.27 -3.73 -8.02
CA ASN A 133 14.08 -2.52 -7.22
C ASN A 133 12.64 -1.98 -7.26
N ARG A 134 11.64 -2.86 -7.12
CA ARG A 134 10.21 -2.50 -7.20
C ARG A 134 9.32 -3.48 -6.44
N LEU A 135 8.06 -3.10 -6.30
CA LEU A 135 6.97 -4.01 -5.95
C LEU A 135 6.83 -5.07 -7.05
N THR A 136 6.96 -6.34 -6.67
CA THR A 136 6.89 -7.48 -7.60
C THR A 136 5.71 -8.40 -7.31
N ALA A 137 5.31 -8.52 -6.04
CA ALA A 137 4.17 -9.36 -5.67
C ALA A 137 3.24 -8.72 -4.63
N LEU A 138 1.99 -9.16 -4.64
CA LEU A 138 1.02 -8.94 -3.57
C LEU A 138 0.66 -10.30 -2.96
N GLN A 139 0.75 -10.41 -1.63
CA GLN A 139 0.29 -11.57 -0.89
C GLN A 139 -1.14 -11.33 -0.41
N ILE A 140 -2.03 -12.24 -0.78
CA ILE A 140 -3.46 -12.22 -0.49
C ILE A 140 -3.75 -13.41 0.41
N ALA A 141 -4.03 -13.13 1.69
CA ALA A 141 -4.48 -14.14 2.62
C ALA A 141 -5.86 -14.67 2.21
N THR A 142 -6.01 -16.00 2.21
CA THR A 142 -7.27 -16.66 1.84
C THR A 142 -7.57 -17.90 2.67
N ASP A 143 -8.86 -18.16 2.89
CA ASP A 143 -9.39 -19.36 3.52
C ASP A 143 -9.76 -20.46 2.51
N ASN A 144 -9.55 -20.22 1.21
CA ASN A 144 -9.93 -21.14 0.15
C ASN A 144 -8.79 -22.07 -0.26
N ASP A 145 -8.88 -23.33 0.17
CA ASP A 145 -7.91 -24.40 -0.13
C ASP A 145 -7.67 -24.62 -1.62
N ALA A 146 -8.64 -24.30 -2.50
CA ALA A 146 -8.47 -24.47 -3.94
C ALA A 146 -7.52 -23.45 -4.56
N VAL A 147 -7.27 -22.31 -3.91
CA VAL A 147 -6.37 -21.25 -4.40
C VAL A 147 -5.18 -21.00 -3.48
N LYS A 148 -5.24 -21.43 -2.21
CA LYS A 148 -4.14 -21.29 -1.27
C LYS A 148 -2.86 -21.95 -1.81
N GLY A 149 -1.75 -21.23 -1.69
CA GLY A 149 -0.44 -21.62 -2.21
C GLY A 149 -0.27 -21.43 -3.73
N LYS A 150 -1.27 -20.88 -4.44
CA LYS A 150 -1.16 -20.59 -5.88
C LYS A 150 -0.77 -19.15 -6.12
N SER A 151 -0.14 -18.91 -7.28
CA SER A 151 0.16 -17.58 -7.79
C SER A 151 -0.46 -17.34 -9.16
N VAL A 152 -0.78 -16.09 -9.45
CA VAL A 152 -1.17 -15.64 -10.79
C VAL A 152 -0.31 -14.45 -11.20
N ILE A 153 0.21 -14.46 -12.43
CA ILE A 153 0.97 -13.34 -13.00
C ILE A 153 0.05 -12.56 -13.93
N LEU A 154 -0.14 -11.27 -13.66
CA LEU A 154 -0.96 -10.37 -14.47
C LEU A 154 -0.26 -9.02 -14.61
N GLY A 155 -0.12 -8.53 -15.84
CA GLY A 155 0.46 -7.20 -16.10
C GLY A 155 1.89 -7.02 -15.58
N GLY A 156 2.64 -8.10 -15.40
CA GLY A 156 4.01 -8.07 -14.85
C GLY A 156 4.11 -8.07 -13.32
N GLY A 157 2.97 -8.10 -12.61
CA GLY A 157 2.91 -8.31 -11.16
C GLY A 157 2.45 -9.72 -10.82
N GLU A 158 2.94 -10.26 -9.71
CA GLU A 158 2.52 -11.54 -9.16
C GLU A 158 1.50 -11.36 -8.03
N TYR A 159 0.47 -12.20 -8.00
CA TYR A 159 -0.55 -12.25 -6.96
C TYR A 159 -0.49 -13.62 -6.31
N GLN A 160 0.03 -13.66 -5.08
CA GLN A 160 0.29 -14.88 -4.32
C GLN A 160 -0.85 -15.09 -3.32
N PHE A 161 -1.54 -16.22 -3.37
CA PHE A 161 -2.59 -16.58 -2.42
C PHE A 161 -1.99 -17.41 -1.29
N VAL A 162 -2.05 -16.91 -0.05
CA VAL A 162 -1.35 -17.48 1.12
C VAL A 162 -2.28 -17.87 2.26
#